data_AF-A0A7C5XGZ7-F1
#
_entry.id   AF-A0A7C5XGZ7-F1
#
_cell.length_a   1.000
_cell.length_b   1.000
_cell.length_c   1.000
_cell.angle_alpha   90.00
_cell.angle_beta   90.00
_cell.angle_gamma   90.00
#
_symmetry.space_group_name_H-M   'P 1'
#
loop_
_entity.id
_entity.type
_entity.pdbx_description
1 polymer ?
#
loop_
_entity_poly.entity_id
_entity_poly.type
_entity_poly.pdbx_seq_one_letter_code
_entity_poly.pdbx_strand_id
1 'polypeptide(L)'
;MYSGRLKKYKNIHVLAQIVNILNKQYDLNLKFKVFGRGPYRADLEKFSKTIGVEYELSGFKPYKESIDKLSQRKSPRFTLREGSLFSK
;
A
#
# COMPACT_ATOMS: atom_id res chain seq x y z
N MET A 1 -5.03 -1.73 0.62
CA MET A 1 -3.93 -2.31 1.43
C MET A 1 -2.89 -2.92 0.51
N TYR A 2 -1.59 -2.70 0.78
CA TYR A 2 -0.45 -3.32 0.10
C TYR A 2 0.32 -4.24 1.05
N SER A 3 0.77 -5.40 0.59
CA SER A 3 1.62 -6.31 1.35
C SER A 3 2.76 -6.82 0.48
N GLY A 4 4.02 -6.65 0.92
CA GLY A 4 5.18 -7.11 0.17
C GLY A 4 6.49 -6.41 0.55
N ARG A 5 7.59 -6.76 -0.14
CA ARG A 5 8.89 -6.07 0.03
C ARG A 5 8.78 -4.62 -0.48
N LEU A 6 9.24 -3.67 0.34
CA LEU A 6 9.21 -2.24 0.01
C LEU A 6 10.44 -1.88 -0.83
N LYS A 7 10.23 -1.82 -2.15
CA LYS A 7 11.26 -1.41 -3.11
C LYS A 7 10.74 -0.26 -3.97
N LYS A 8 11.63 0.68 -4.31
CA LYS A 8 11.32 1.91 -5.06
C LYS A 8 10.55 1.63 -6.36
N TYR A 9 10.95 0.61 -7.11
CA TYR A 9 10.37 0.25 -8.40
C TYR A 9 8.95 -0.36 -8.33
N LYS A 10 8.44 -0.74 -7.16
CA LYS A 10 7.07 -1.24 -7.02
C LYS A 10 6.03 -0.12 -6.99
N ASN A 11 6.46 1.14 -7.14
CA ASN A 11 5.62 2.32 -7.29
C ASN A 11 4.54 2.47 -6.20
N ILE A 12 4.85 2.06 -4.97
CA ILE A 12 3.92 2.05 -3.83
C ILE A 12 3.41 3.46 -3.49
N HIS A 13 4.21 4.49 -3.80
CA HIS A 13 3.83 5.91 -3.67
C HIS A 13 2.61 6.27 -4.54
N VAL A 14 2.44 5.64 -5.71
CA VAL A 14 1.27 5.87 -6.57
C VAL A 14 -0.01 5.42 -5.87
N LEU A 15 0.03 4.31 -5.14
CA LEU A 15 -1.13 3.86 -4.37
C LEU A 15 -1.49 4.86 -3.26
N ALA A 16 -0.49 5.49 -2.63
CA ALA A 16 -0.71 6.55 -1.66
C ALA A 16 -1.36 7.79 -2.31
N GLN A 17 -0.94 8.16 -3.53
CA GLN A 17 -1.55 9.25 -4.30
C GLN A 17 -3.01 8.94 -4.66
N ILE A 18 -3.29 7.72 -5.13
CA ILE A 18 -4.66 7.30 -5.47
C ILE A 18 -5.56 7.41 -4.25
N VAL A 19 -5.13 6.90 -3.09
CA VAL A 19 -5.91 7.01 -1.84
C VAL A 19 -6.17 8.48 -1.48
N ASN A 20 -5.15 9.34 -1.61
CA ASN A 20 -5.32 10.77 -1.32
C ASN A 20 -6.31 11.46 -2.27
N ILE A 21 -6.25 11.17 -3.57
CA ILE A 21 -7.17 11.72 -4.57
C ILE A 21 -8.60 11.24 -4.28
N LEU A 22 -8.77 9.94 -3.99
CA LEU A 22 -10.08 9.37 -3.67
C LEU A 22 -10.70 10.02 -2.43
N ASN A 23 -9.90 10.22 -1.37
CA ASN A 23 -10.38 10.89 -0.17
C ASN A 23 -10.79 12.34 -0.46
N LYS A 24 -9.99 13.09 -1.23
CA LYS A 24 -10.28 14.50 -1.55
C LYS A 24 -11.47 14.69 -2.49
N GLN A 25 -11.64 13.81 -3.47
CA GLN A 25 -12.68 13.96 -4.49
C GLN A 25 -14.04 13.44 -4.04
N TYR A 26 -14.04 12.39 -3.21
CA TYR A 26 -15.26 11.66 -2.85
C TYR A 26 -15.56 11.71 -1.34
N ASP A 27 -14.85 12.56 -0.59
CA ASP A 27 -14.93 12.68 0.88
C ASP A 27 -14.84 11.32 1.61
N LEU A 28 -14.02 10.41 1.04
CA LEU A 28 -13.84 9.10 1.61
C LEU A 28 -12.81 9.16 2.75
N ASN A 29 -13.02 8.36 3.78
CA ASN A 29 -12.08 8.21 4.89
C ASN A 29 -11.21 6.94 4.72
N LEU A 30 -10.53 6.81 3.58
CA LEU A 30 -9.68 5.65 3.30
C LEU A 30 -8.31 5.80 3.94
N LYS A 31 -7.85 4.74 4.59
CA LYS A 31 -6.51 4.65 5.20
C LYS A 31 -5.53 3.86 4.34
N PHE A 32 -4.38 4.45 4.05
CA PHE A 32 -3.32 3.81 3.28
C PHE A 32 -2.48 2.84 4.12
N LYS A 33 -2.78 1.53 4.06
CA LYS A 33 -2.07 0.49 4.83
C LYS A 33 -1.04 -0.28 4.01
N VAL A 34 0.18 -0.35 4.53
CA VAL A 34 1.31 -1.02 3.91
C VAL A 34 1.97 -1.97 4.91
N PHE A 35 2.06 -3.24 4.55
CA PHE A 35 2.72 -4.28 5.33
C PHE A 35 3.98 -4.73 4.61
N GLY A 36 5.14 -4.54 5.24
CA GLY A 36 6.39 -4.88 4.58
C GLY A 36 7.62 -4.24 5.20
N ARG A 37 8.77 -4.79 4.82
CA ARG A 37 10.07 -4.20 5.10
C ARG A 37 10.81 -3.99 3.78
N GLY A 38 11.73 -3.03 3.79
CA GLY A 38 12.61 -2.76 2.66
C GLY A 38 13.19 -1.35 2.71
N PRO A 39 14.22 -1.08 1.89
CA PRO A 39 14.96 0.19 1.91
C PRO A 39 14.09 1.40 1.58
N TYR A 40 13.00 1.20 0.82
CA TYR A 40 12.10 2.28 0.40
C TYR A 40 11.10 2.73 1.48
N ARG A 41 11.17 2.16 2.70
CA ARG A 41 10.21 2.45 3.77
C ARG A 41 10.27 3.92 4.21
N ALA A 42 11.48 4.45 4.43
CA ALA A 42 11.66 5.82 4.89
C ALA A 42 11.18 6.84 3.84
N ASP A 43 11.51 6.60 2.57
CA ASP A 43 11.05 7.42 1.46
C ASP A 43 9.52 7.42 1.34
N LEU A 44 8.90 6.25 1.48
CA LEU A 44 7.44 6.10 1.44
C LEU A 44 6.77 6.82 2.62
N GLU A 45 7.37 6.77 3.80
CA GLU A 45 6.87 7.50 4.97
C GLU A 45 6.93 9.01 4.75
N LYS A 46 8.09 9.52 4.30
CA LYS A 46 8.28 10.94 3.99
C LYS A 46 7.28 11.39 2.94
N PHE A 47 7.13 10.63 1.86
CA PHE A 47 6.18 10.91 0.79
C PHE A 47 4.73 10.95 1.31
N SER A 48 4.34 9.97 2.13
CA SER A 48 2.98 9.89 2.68
C SER A 48 2.65 11.09 3.60
N LYS A 49 3.62 11.53 4.42
CA LYS A 49 3.51 12.76 5.22
C LYS A 49 3.37 13.99 4.33
N THR A 50 4.19 14.12 3.28
CA THR A 50 4.17 15.26 2.36
C THR A 50 2.83 15.41 1.65
N ILE A 51 2.20 14.31 1.21
CA ILE A 51 0.90 14.38 0.52
C ILE A 51 -0.29 14.49 1.47
N GLY A 52 -0.07 14.35 2.79
CA GLY A 52 -1.10 14.45 3.81
C GLY A 52 -2.10 13.30 3.85
N VAL A 53 -1.73 12.10 3.38
CA VAL A 53 -2.63 10.93 3.41
C VAL A 53 -2.55 10.25 4.77
N GLU A 54 -3.67 9.77 5.33
CA GLU A 54 -3.63 8.92 6.50
C GLU A 54 -3.01 7.56 6.14
N TYR A 55 -1.95 7.16 6.85
CA TYR A 55 -1.22 5.93 6.52
C TYR A 55 -0.88 5.05 7.73
N GLU A 56 -0.63 3.77 7.47
CA GLU A 56 -0.11 2.80 8.44
C GLU A 56 1.02 1.99 7.79
N LEU A 57 2.25 2.19 8.24
CA LEU A 57 3.40 1.37 7.83
C LEU A 57 3.69 0.34 8.91
N SER A 58 3.31 -0.91 8.67
CA SER A 58 3.61 -2.03 9.58
C SER A 58 4.74 -2.90 9.02
N GLY A 59 5.44 -3.61 9.90
CA GLY A 59 6.41 -4.64 9.49
C GLY A 59 5.72 -5.79 8.75
N PHE A 60 6.51 -6.75 8.26
CA PHE A 60 5.95 -8.00 7.74
C PHE A 60 5.12 -8.69 8.83
N LYS A 61 3.84 -8.94 8.54
CA LYS A 61 2.97 -9.76 9.37
C LYS A 61 2.77 -11.14 8.73
N PRO A 62 2.72 -12.22 9.51
CA PRO A 62 2.39 -13.55 8.99
C PRO A 62 1.05 -13.52 8.25
N TYR A 63 0.97 -14.30 7.16
CA TYR A 63 -0.19 -14.40 6.29
C TYR A 63 -1.51 -14.65 7.06
N LYS A 64 -1.46 -15.48 8.12
CA LYS A 64 -2.62 -15.84 8.96
C LYS A 64 -3.28 -14.63 9.64
N GLU A 65 -2.52 -13.77 10.32
CA GLU A 65 -3.07 -12.56 10.97
C GLU A 65 -3.60 -11.50 9.98
N SER A 66 -3.06 -11.51 8.76
CA SER A 66 -3.46 -10.60 7.70
C SER A 66 -4.85 -10.98 7.16
N ILE A 67 -5.09 -12.29 7.00
CA ILE A 67 -6.36 -12.85 6.51
C ILE A 67 -7.48 -12.68 7.54
N ASP A 68 -7.23 -12.88 8.83
CA ASP A 68 -8.28 -12.73 9.85
C ASP A 68 -8.79 -11.28 9.94
N LYS A 69 -7.90 -10.28 9.81
CA LYS A 69 -8.30 -8.87 9.70
C LYS A 69 -9.02 -8.54 8.37
N LEU A 70 -8.76 -9.31 7.32
CA LEU A 70 -9.35 -9.16 5.98
C LEU A 70 -10.73 -9.82 5.86
N SER A 71 -10.94 -10.95 6.52
CA SER A 71 -12.23 -11.66 6.53
C SER A 71 -13.32 -10.83 7.23
N GLN A 72 -12.94 -10.06 8.26
CA GLN A 72 -13.87 -9.22 9.00
C GLN A 72 -14.20 -7.87 8.32
N ARG A 73 -13.44 -7.41 7.32
CA ARG A 73 -13.72 -6.16 6.59
C ARG A 73 -13.60 -6.38 5.08
N LYS A 74 -14.72 -6.22 4.36
CA LYS A 74 -14.80 -6.12 2.89
C LYS A 74 -13.97 -4.93 2.38
N SER A 75 -12.64 -5.04 2.35
CA SER A 75 -11.71 -4.02 1.86
C SER A 75 -10.99 -4.52 0.61
N PRO A 76 -10.99 -3.75 -0.49
CA PRO A 76 -10.36 -4.17 -1.74
C PRO A 76 -8.83 -4.34 -1.58
N ARG A 77 -8.33 -5.49 -2.08
CA ARG A 77 -6.92 -5.84 -2.11
C ARG A 77 -6.36 -5.53 -3.50
N PHE A 78 -5.39 -4.62 -3.58
CA PHE A 78 -4.67 -4.32 -4.81
C PHE A 78 -3.31 -5.04 -4.80
N THR A 79 -3.08 -5.90 -5.79
CA THR A 79 -1.78 -6.56 -5.99
C THR A 79 -1.28 -6.17 -7.37
N LEU A 80 -0.21 -5.38 -7.45
CA LEU A 80 0.44 -5.08 -8.73
C LEU A 80 1.24 -6.32 -9.17
N ARG A 81 0.70 -7.10 -10.10
CA ARG A 81 1.43 -8.17 -10.79
C ARG A 81 2.18 -7.57 -11.99
N GLU A 82 3.44 -7.93 -12.14
CA GLU A 82 4.23 -7.59 -13.33
C GLU A 82 3.70 -8.38 -14.53
N GLY A 83 3.38 -7.66 -15.61
CA GLY A 83 3.17 -8.26 -16.92
C GLY A 83 4.48 -8.88 -17.41
N SER A 84 4.40 -10.14 -17.79
CA SER A 84 5.43 -10.90 -18.48
C SER A 84 5.92 -10.14 -19.72
N LEU A 85 7.09 -9.52 -19.61
CA LEU A 85 7.92 -9.10 -20.74
C LEU A 85 9.22 -9.90 -20.70
N PHE A 86 9.13 -11.20 -20.96
CA PHE A 86 10.23 -11.96 -21.55
C PHE A 86 9.62 -12.95 -22.53
N SER A 87 9.51 -12.49 -23.78
CA SER A 87 9.46 -13.34 -24.95
C SER A 87 10.89 -13.51 -25.44
N LYS A 88 11.43 -14.72 -25.29
CA LYS A 88 12.32 -15.42 -26.21
C LYS A 88 12.68 -16.78 -25.64
#